data_AF-A0A764S2G5-F1
#
_entry.id   AF-A0A764S2G5-F1
#
_cell.length_a   1.000
_cell.length_b   1.000
_cell.length_c   1.000
_cell.angle_alpha   90.00
_cell.angle_beta   90.00
_cell.angle_gamma   90.00
#
_symmetry.space_group_name_H-M   'P 1'
#
loop_
_entity.id
_entity.type
_entity.pdbx_description
1 polymer ?
#
loop_
_entity_poly.entity_id
_entity_poly.type
_entity_poly.pdbx_seq_one_letter_code
_entity_poly.pdbx_strand_id
1 'polypeptide(L)'
;MVVWVSGCSCYETIGVMTLLNDRGIVARDFCAGSRPGAGDTLVLCFSSAPLLGWYRYLKTVLRVAGRYDVRLIVLCPEVVYRSGLVCGRNMVTVNGESELFQLIQVLTQTVLNNFQKGDKEDNQKVMWPVFLEKASEILLISPSSETDVTGARRAYSQRSLMLQYLGFSSLLKLKVFMADGRIFR
;
A
#
# COMPACT_ATOMS: atom_id res chain seq x y z
N MET A 1 5.20 16.97 -17.31
CA MET A 1 5.03 16.06 -16.17
C MET A 1 5.04 16.88 -14.90
N VAL A 2 3.94 16.89 -14.17
CA VAL A 2 3.85 17.49 -12.83
C VAL A 2 3.93 16.36 -11.80
N VAL A 3 4.61 16.62 -10.68
CA VAL A 3 4.64 15.71 -9.53
C VAL A 3 3.69 16.25 -8.47
N TRP A 4 2.63 15.49 -8.22
CA TRP A 4 1.64 15.76 -7.20
C TRP A 4 1.98 14.97 -5.95
N VAL A 5 1.81 15.57 -4.76
CA VAL A 5 2.08 14.93 -3.48
C VAL A 5 0.83 15.01 -2.60
N SER A 6 0.44 13.88 -2.01
CA SER A 6 -0.69 13.79 -1.07
C SER A 6 -0.31 12.84 0.05
N GLY A 7 -0.79 13.08 1.27
CA GLY A 7 -0.51 12.16 2.37
C GLY A 7 -1.42 12.37 3.57
N CYS A 8 -1.22 11.56 4.59
CA CYS A 8 -1.95 11.67 5.85
C CYS A 8 -1.24 12.55 6.89
N SER A 9 0.06 12.79 6.70
CA SER A 9 0.88 13.63 7.57
C SER A 9 1.45 14.79 6.75
N CYS A 10 1.20 16.02 7.21
CA CYS A 10 1.75 17.22 6.56
C CYS A 10 3.28 17.26 6.62
N TYR A 11 3.89 16.69 7.67
CA TYR A 11 5.35 16.63 7.78
C TYR A 11 5.98 15.73 6.71
N GLU A 12 5.33 14.58 6.44
CA GLU A 12 5.80 13.65 5.40
C GLU A 12 5.65 14.28 4.01
N THR A 13 4.51 14.92 3.73
CA THR A 13 4.28 15.57 2.42
C THR A 13 5.23 16.74 2.19
N ILE A 14 5.38 17.63 3.18
CA ILE A 14 6.32 18.76 3.10
C ILE A 14 7.75 18.24 2.94
N GLY A 15 8.14 17.23 3.71
CA GLY A 15 9.47 16.62 3.61
C GLY A 15 9.73 16.07 2.20
N VAL A 16 8.80 15.27 1.67
CA VAL A 16 8.89 14.73 0.31
C VAL A 16 8.96 15.83 -0.75
N MET A 17 8.13 16.88 -0.64
CA MET A 17 8.17 18.01 -1.56
C MET A 17 9.52 18.73 -1.52
N THR A 18 10.04 19.02 -0.34
CA THR A 18 11.37 19.65 -0.16
C THR A 18 12.47 18.78 -0.78
N LEU A 19 12.48 17.47 -0.51
CA LEU A 19 13.47 16.55 -1.07
C LEU A 19 13.45 16.51 -2.60
N LEU A 20 12.27 16.58 -3.21
CA LEU A 20 12.13 16.63 -4.67
C LEU A 20 12.55 17.99 -5.24
N ASN A 21 12.16 19.09 -4.59
CA ASN A 21 12.52 20.44 -4.99
C ASN A 21 14.04 20.67 -4.94
N ASP A 22 14.73 20.14 -3.93
CA ASP A 22 16.20 20.19 -3.81
C ASP A 22 16.91 19.46 -4.97
N ARG A 23 16.20 18.58 -5.67
CA ARG A 23 16.68 17.87 -6.88
C ARG A 23 16.17 18.50 -8.18
N GLY A 24 15.57 19.69 -8.11
CA GLY A 24 15.03 20.40 -9.27
C GLY A 24 13.71 19.84 -9.79
N ILE A 25 13.05 18.95 -9.03
CA ILE A 25 11.75 18.38 -9.39
C ILE A 25 10.65 19.20 -8.71
N VAL A 26 9.86 19.92 -9.51
CA VAL A 26 8.76 20.74 -9.00
C VAL A 26 7.62 19.83 -8.50
N ALA A 27 7.51 19.71 -7.17
CA ALA A 27 6.42 19.00 -6.50
C ALA A 27 5.31 19.97 -6.07
N ARG A 28 4.05 19.55 -6.21
CA ARG A 28 2.85 20.32 -5.86
C ARG A 28 1.93 19.52 -4.95
N ASP A 29 1.23 20.21 -4.04
CA ASP A 29 0.20 19.57 -3.24
C ASP A 29 -0.98 19.12 -4.09
N PHE A 30 -1.45 17.91 -3.81
CA PHE A 30 -2.67 17.35 -4.37
C PHE A 30 -3.84 17.64 -3.44
N CYS A 31 -4.76 18.51 -3.88
CA CYS A 31 -5.88 18.97 -3.08
C CYS A 31 -7.21 18.78 -3.81
N ALA A 32 -8.32 19.04 -3.12
CA ALA A 32 -9.63 19.09 -3.75
C ALA A 32 -9.62 20.13 -4.88
N GLY A 33 -9.92 19.68 -6.11
CA GLY A 33 -9.87 20.51 -7.32
C GLY A 33 -8.60 20.33 -8.17
N SER A 34 -7.58 19.64 -7.68
CA SER A 34 -6.44 19.23 -8.51
C SER A 34 -6.91 18.34 -9.67
N ARG A 35 -6.39 18.61 -10.87
CA ARG A 35 -6.70 17.88 -12.10
C ARG A 35 -5.43 17.28 -12.67
N PRO A 36 -4.92 16.18 -12.09
CA PRO A 36 -3.71 15.55 -12.60
C PRO A 36 -4.00 14.98 -14.00
N GLY A 37 -3.11 15.27 -14.94
CA GLY A 37 -3.23 14.85 -16.33
C GLY A 37 -2.61 13.48 -16.59
N ALA A 38 -2.88 12.94 -17.78
CA ALA A 38 -2.20 11.74 -18.24
C ALA A 38 -0.67 11.97 -18.30
N GLY A 39 0.08 11.05 -17.70
CA GLY A 39 1.55 11.15 -17.61
C GLY A 39 2.09 12.00 -16.45
N ASP A 40 1.21 12.58 -15.62
CA ASP A 40 1.64 13.13 -14.32
C ASP A 40 1.95 12.02 -13.32
N THR A 41 2.75 12.36 -12.30
CA THR A 41 3.07 11.47 -11.19
C THR A 41 2.36 11.94 -9.93
N LEU A 42 1.74 11.02 -9.20
CA LEU A 42 1.16 11.24 -7.89
C LEU A 42 1.91 10.40 -6.86
N VAL A 43 2.48 11.07 -5.86
CA VAL A 43 3.16 10.49 -4.72
C VAL A 43 2.19 10.47 -3.54
N LEU A 44 1.86 9.27 -3.05
CA LEU A 44 1.03 9.05 -1.87
C LEU A 44 1.92 8.73 -0.67
N CYS A 45 1.96 9.66 0.28
CA CYS A 45 2.74 9.65 1.52
C CYS A 45 1.93 8.98 2.65
N PHE A 46 2.15 7.68 2.85
CA PHE A 46 1.52 6.87 3.90
C PHE A 46 2.53 6.17 4.82
N SER A 47 3.82 6.54 4.78
CA SER A 47 4.83 5.89 5.63
C SER A 47 4.67 6.24 7.11
N SER A 48 4.23 7.47 7.40
CA SER A 48 3.92 7.92 8.76
C SER A 48 2.60 7.35 9.31
N ALA A 49 1.78 6.70 8.48
CA ALA A 49 0.51 6.17 8.92
C ALA A 49 0.71 4.91 9.79
N PRO A 50 -0.01 4.78 10.92
CA PRO A 50 0.13 3.62 11.78
C PRO A 50 -0.28 2.34 11.03
N LEU A 51 0.40 1.22 11.32
CA LEU A 51 0.05 -0.07 10.75
C LEU A 51 -1.40 -0.48 11.11
N LEU A 52 -1.92 0.01 12.24
CA LEU A 52 -3.30 -0.23 12.68
C LEU A 52 -4.31 0.27 11.65
N GLY A 53 -5.00 -0.68 11.02
CA GLY A 53 -5.99 -0.39 9.99
C GLY A 53 -5.39 0.21 8.74
N TRP A 54 -4.11 -0.03 8.46
CA TRP A 54 -3.44 0.51 7.28
C TRP A 54 -4.10 0.03 5.98
N TYR A 55 -4.80 -1.11 6.01
CA TYR A 55 -5.65 -1.61 4.93
C TYR A 55 -6.57 -0.54 4.32
N ARG A 56 -7.05 0.45 5.09
CA ARG A 56 -7.87 1.54 4.56
C ARG A 56 -7.16 2.37 3.47
N TYR A 57 -5.84 2.53 3.60
CA TYR A 57 -5.03 3.26 2.63
C TYR A 57 -4.88 2.47 1.33
N LEU A 58 -4.84 1.13 1.36
CA LEU A 58 -4.93 0.33 0.15
C LEU A 58 -6.21 0.62 -0.64
N LYS A 59 -7.36 0.71 0.04
CA LYS A 59 -8.63 1.07 -0.62
C LYS A 59 -8.51 2.44 -1.30
N THR A 60 -7.86 3.40 -0.65
CA THR A 60 -7.62 4.75 -1.22
C THR A 60 -6.69 4.70 -2.43
N VAL A 61 -5.56 4.00 -2.33
CA VAL A 61 -4.60 3.78 -3.43
C VAL A 61 -5.32 3.22 -4.66
N LEU A 62 -6.11 2.16 -4.48
CA LEU A 62 -6.82 1.51 -5.58
C LEU A 62 -7.89 2.42 -6.19
N ARG A 63 -8.62 3.20 -5.38
CA ARG A 63 -9.56 4.20 -5.90
C ARG A 63 -8.86 5.27 -6.72
N VAL A 64 -7.72 5.76 -6.27
CA VAL A 64 -6.91 6.76 -6.99
C VAL A 64 -6.41 6.17 -8.31
N ALA A 65 -5.86 4.96 -8.29
CA ALA A 65 -5.37 4.24 -9.46
C ALA A 65 -6.47 3.82 -10.45
N GLY A 66 -7.73 3.83 -10.04
CA GLY A 66 -8.89 3.60 -10.92
C GLY A 66 -9.50 4.89 -11.48
N ARG A 67 -9.28 6.03 -10.81
CA ARG A 67 -9.91 7.32 -11.15
C ARG A 67 -9.02 8.19 -12.05
N TYR A 68 -7.71 8.10 -11.90
CA TYR A 68 -6.76 8.97 -12.60
C TYR A 68 -5.81 8.13 -13.44
N ASP A 69 -5.55 8.56 -14.68
CA ASP A 69 -4.52 7.97 -15.55
C ASP A 69 -3.14 8.56 -15.22
N VAL A 70 -2.72 8.38 -13.97
CA VAL A 70 -1.46 8.90 -13.44
C VAL A 70 -0.52 7.77 -13.11
N ARG A 71 0.76 8.10 -13.06
CA ARG A 71 1.75 7.27 -12.40
C ARG A 71 1.59 7.42 -10.89
N LEU A 72 1.50 6.32 -10.16
CA LEU A 72 1.35 6.32 -8.71
C LEU A 72 2.64 5.82 -8.04
N ILE A 73 3.16 6.61 -7.10
CA ILE A 73 4.24 6.21 -6.19
C ILE A 73 3.65 6.18 -4.80
N VAL A 74 3.75 5.08 -4.07
CA VAL A 74 3.20 4.95 -2.71
C VAL A 74 4.35 4.77 -1.73
N LEU A 75 4.59 5.79 -0.90
CA LEU A 75 5.45 5.65 0.27
C LEU A 75 4.66 4.93 1.36
N CYS A 76 5.22 3.84 1.88
CA CYS A 76 4.56 3.00 2.86
C CYS A 76 5.54 2.49 3.92
N PRO A 77 5.05 2.01 5.08
CA PRO A 77 5.88 1.36 6.09
C PRO A 77 6.59 0.12 5.55
N GLU A 78 7.72 -0.26 6.13
CA GLU A 78 8.54 -1.39 5.64
C GLU A 78 7.74 -2.70 5.57
N VAL A 79 6.85 -2.93 6.54
CA VAL A 79 5.98 -4.11 6.56
C VAL A 79 5.09 -4.18 5.32
N VAL A 80 4.57 -3.04 4.87
CA VAL A 80 3.73 -2.95 3.68
C VAL A 80 4.58 -3.04 2.41
N TYR A 81 5.72 -2.37 2.39
CA TYR A 81 6.64 -2.45 1.26
C TYR A 81 7.04 -3.92 0.96
N ARG A 82 7.46 -4.67 2.00
CA ARG A 82 7.84 -6.09 1.87
C ARG A 82 6.68 -7.00 1.50
N SER A 83 5.46 -6.65 1.89
CA SER A 83 4.27 -7.46 1.63
C SER A 83 3.85 -7.49 0.16
N GLY A 84 4.32 -6.55 -0.66
CA GLY A 84 3.98 -6.48 -2.09
C GLY A 84 2.50 -6.18 -2.38
N LEU A 85 1.73 -5.76 -1.37
CA LEU A 85 0.27 -5.57 -1.47
C LEU A 85 -0.14 -4.38 -2.32
N VAL A 86 0.72 -3.37 -2.38
CA VAL A 86 0.50 -2.18 -3.20
C VAL A 86 1.12 -2.47 -4.57
N CYS A 87 0.35 -3.13 -5.42
CA CYS A 87 0.77 -3.51 -6.77
C CYS A 87 -0.32 -3.15 -7.79
N GLY A 88 0.10 -2.91 -9.03
CA GLY A 88 -0.82 -2.57 -10.12
C GLY A 88 -0.13 -1.85 -11.27
N ARG A 89 -0.88 -1.65 -12.36
CA ARG A 89 -0.41 -0.92 -13.53
C ARG A 89 -0.09 0.53 -13.16
N ASN A 90 1.08 1.02 -13.59
CA ASN A 90 1.60 2.36 -13.32
C ASN A 90 1.78 2.68 -11.83
N MET A 91 1.87 1.67 -10.95
CA MET A 91 2.06 1.83 -9.52
C MET A 91 3.41 1.28 -9.07
N VAL A 92 4.08 2.00 -8.16
CA VAL A 92 5.27 1.49 -7.46
C VAL A 92 5.25 1.89 -6.00
N THR A 93 5.76 1.00 -5.18
CA THR A 93 5.99 1.21 -3.75
C THR A 93 7.39 1.68 -3.46
N VAL A 94 7.51 2.58 -2.50
CA VAL A 94 8.77 3.00 -1.90
C VAL A 94 8.67 2.77 -0.40
N ASN A 95 9.70 2.18 0.21
CA ASN A 95 9.78 2.10 1.66
C ASN A 95 10.08 3.50 2.22
N GLY A 96 9.09 4.12 2.87
CA GLY A 96 9.24 5.44 3.45
C GLY A 96 9.90 5.46 4.84
N GLU A 97 10.22 4.29 5.40
CA GLU A 97 11.01 4.14 6.64
C GLU A 97 12.50 3.88 6.35
N SER A 98 12.91 3.87 5.08
CA SER A 98 14.32 3.77 4.69
C SER A 98 15.11 4.99 5.17
N GLU A 99 16.42 4.82 5.35
CA GLU A 99 17.31 5.94 5.68
C GLU A 99 17.19 7.07 4.66
N LEU A 100 17.28 8.32 5.13
CA LEU A 100 17.01 9.51 4.31
C LEU A 100 17.80 9.53 3.00
N PHE A 101 19.09 9.18 3.04
CA PHE A 101 19.94 9.14 1.85
C PHE A 101 19.40 8.16 0.79
N GLN A 102 19.02 6.96 1.22
CA GLN A 102 18.45 5.94 0.35
C GLN A 102 17.07 6.36 -0.17
N LEU A 103 16.22 6.90 0.70
CA LEU A 103 14.90 7.39 0.33
C LEU A 103 14.98 8.46 -0.75
N ILE A 104 15.90 9.42 -0.62
CA ILE A 104 16.11 10.47 -1.62
C ILE A 104 16.50 9.86 -2.97
N GLN A 105 17.47 8.95 -2.99
CA GLN A 105 17.93 8.29 -4.22
C GLN A 105 16.80 7.51 -4.88
N VAL A 106 16.12 6.64 -4.13
CA VAL A 106 15.06 5.78 -4.64
C VAL A 106 13.87 6.62 -5.11
N LEU A 107 13.43 7.61 -4.34
CA LEU A 107 12.29 8.44 -4.69
C LEU A 107 12.57 9.28 -5.95
N THR A 108 13.74 9.93 -6.00
CA THR A 108 14.16 10.74 -7.17
C THR A 108 14.24 9.87 -8.41
N GLN A 109 14.92 8.72 -8.31
CA GLN A 109 15.05 7.80 -9.44
C GLN A 109 13.70 7.25 -9.88
N THR A 110 12.81 6.95 -8.92
CA THR A 110 11.47 6.50 -9.22
C THR A 110 10.76 7.61 -9.99
N VAL A 111 10.62 8.82 -9.45
CA VAL A 111 9.95 9.93 -10.14
C VAL A 111 10.48 10.19 -11.55
N LEU A 112 11.80 10.13 -11.76
CA LEU A 112 12.42 10.39 -13.06
C LEU A 112 12.31 9.23 -14.05
N ASN A 113 12.33 7.98 -13.59
CA ASN A 113 12.23 6.83 -14.47
C ASN A 113 10.81 6.71 -15.04
N ASN A 114 10.56 7.08 -16.28
CA ASN A 114 9.29 6.76 -16.92
C ASN A 114 9.07 5.25 -16.86
N PHE A 115 8.04 4.78 -16.14
CA PHE A 115 7.71 3.37 -16.16
C PHE A 115 7.45 2.96 -17.60
N GLN A 116 8.21 1.99 -18.11
CA GLN A 116 7.76 1.31 -19.30
C GLN A 116 6.39 0.71 -18.98
N LYS A 117 5.46 0.87 -19.93
CA LYS A 117 4.10 0.34 -19.90
C LYS A 117 4.21 -1.19 -19.72
N GLY A 118 4.27 -1.65 -18.48
CA GLY A 118 4.49 -3.05 -18.17
C GLY A 118 3.23 -3.84 -18.42
N ASP A 119 3.29 -4.78 -19.36
CA ASP A 119 2.25 -5.72 -19.80
C ASP A 119 1.76 -6.72 -18.73
N LYS A 120 2.00 -6.45 -17.44
CA LYS A 120 1.51 -7.32 -16.37
C LYS A 120 0.08 -6.95 -16.02
N GLU A 121 -0.82 -7.64 -16.74
CA GLU A 121 -2.27 -7.76 -16.62
C GLU A 121 -2.94 -7.15 -15.38
N ASP A 122 -4.05 -6.46 -15.65
CA ASP A 122 -5.10 -6.01 -14.71
C ASP A 122 -5.69 -7.13 -13.80
N ASN A 123 -5.25 -8.38 -13.96
CA ASN A 123 -5.69 -9.54 -13.18
C ASN A 123 -5.45 -9.37 -11.66
N GLN A 124 -4.42 -8.63 -11.23
CA GLN A 124 -4.17 -8.39 -9.80
C GLN A 124 -5.17 -7.41 -9.15
N LYS A 125 -5.68 -6.41 -9.89
CA LYS A 125 -6.73 -5.49 -9.40
C LYS A 125 -8.03 -6.25 -9.08
N VAL A 126 -8.33 -7.31 -9.82
CA VAL A 126 -9.52 -8.17 -9.62
C VAL A 126 -9.30 -9.19 -8.51
N MET A 127 -8.07 -9.70 -8.35
CA MET A 127 -7.76 -10.76 -7.37
C MET A 127 -7.69 -10.24 -5.93
N TRP A 128 -7.28 -8.99 -5.73
CA TRP A 128 -7.04 -8.43 -4.41
C TRP A 128 -8.29 -8.24 -3.53
N PRO A 129 -9.44 -7.72 -4.04
CA PRO A 129 -10.69 -7.67 -3.28
C PRO A 129 -11.16 -9.06 -2.83
N VAL A 130 -11.11 -10.05 -3.73
CA VAL A 130 -11.48 -11.45 -3.45
C VAL A 130 -10.55 -12.06 -2.40
N PHE A 131 -9.26 -11.74 -2.48
CA PHE A 131 -8.28 -12.18 -1.50
C PHE A 131 -8.57 -11.61 -0.11
N LEU A 132 -8.90 -10.33 0.00
CA LEU A 132 -9.21 -9.67 1.27
C LEU A 132 -10.49 -10.18 1.92
N GLU A 133 -11.49 -10.48 1.11
CA GLU A 133 -12.73 -11.11 1.57
C GLU A 133 -12.43 -12.49 2.18
N LYS A 134 -11.69 -13.34 1.46
CA LYS A 134 -11.21 -14.63 1.99
C LYS A 134 -10.34 -14.49 3.23
N ALA A 135 -9.47 -13.48 3.28
CA ALA A 135 -8.64 -13.21 4.44
C ALA A 135 -9.49 -12.87 5.67
N SER A 136 -10.55 -12.08 5.47
CA SER A 136 -11.50 -11.70 6.52
C SER A 136 -12.26 -12.92 7.04
N GLU A 137 -12.73 -13.79 6.15
CA GLU A 137 -13.39 -15.05 6.50
C GLU A 137 -12.47 -15.98 7.32
N ILE A 138 -11.23 -16.20 6.86
CA ILE A 138 -10.24 -17.06 7.52
C ILE A 138 -9.87 -16.54 8.93
N LEU A 139 -9.87 -15.22 9.10
CA LEU A 139 -9.62 -14.59 10.40
C LEU A 139 -10.76 -14.77 11.40
N LEU A 140 -12.00 -14.97 10.94
CA LEU A 140 -13.18 -15.19 11.77
C LEU A 140 -13.35 -16.64 12.26
N ILE A 141 -12.69 -17.62 11.63
CA ILE A 141 -12.82 -19.03 12.02
C ILE A 141 -12.31 -19.27 13.45
N SER A 142 -13.17 -19.58 14.41
CA SER A 142 -12.67 -19.92 15.76
C SER A 142 -11.94 -21.27 15.71
N PRO A 143 -10.71 -21.39 16.22
CA PRO A 143 -10.01 -22.68 16.29
C PRO A 143 -10.53 -23.59 17.42
N SER A 144 -11.63 -23.23 18.10
CA SER A 144 -11.87 -23.60 19.50
C SER A 144 -12.86 -24.74 19.77
N SER A 145 -13.30 -25.54 18.79
CA SER A 145 -14.03 -26.75 19.16
C SER A 145 -13.04 -27.89 19.38
N GLU A 146 -12.85 -28.29 20.65
CA GLU A 146 -12.05 -29.47 21.05
C GLU A 146 -12.49 -30.75 20.31
N THR A 147 -13.69 -30.77 19.76
CA THR A 147 -14.30 -31.89 19.03
C THR A 147 -13.97 -31.93 17.53
N ASP A 148 -13.44 -30.86 16.92
CA ASP A 148 -13.14 -30.80 15.47
C ASP A 148 -11.68 -30.42 15.20
N VAL A 149 -10.78 -31.36 15.50
CA VAL A 149 -9.35 -31.27 15.22
C VAL A 149 -9.06 -31.05 13.73
N THR A 150 -9.88 -31.62 12.84
CA THR A 150 -9.72 -31.50 11.39
C THR A 150 -10.00 -30.09 10.87
N GLY A 151 -11.09 -29.47 11.33
CA GLY A 151 -11.44 -28.09 11.03
C GLY A 151 -10.38 -27.11 11.58
N ALA A 152 -9.93 -27.31 12.82
CA ALA A 152 -8.88 -26.50 13.43
C ALA A 152 -7.56 -26.55 12.64
N ARG A 153 -7.14 -27.75 12.21
CA ARG A 153 -5.93 -27.93 11.39
C ARG A 153 -6.07 -27.24 10.03
N ARG A 154 -7.21 -27.37 9.36
CA ARG A 154 -7.49 -26.71 8.07
C ARG A 154 -7.42 -25.19 8.20
N ALA A 155 -8.06 -24.62 9.23
CA ALA A 155 -8.04 -23.20 9.51
C ALA A 155 -6.61 -22.68 9.78
N TYR A 156 -5.81 -23.43 10.54
CA TYR A 156 -4.42 -23.10 10.80
C TYR A 156 -3.57 -23.12 9.52
N SER A 157 -3.71 -24.17 8.69
CA SER A 157 -3.01 -24.25 7.39
C SER A 157 -3.39 -23.10 6.45
N GLN A 158 -4.68 -22.74 6.37
CA GLN A 158 -5.13 -21.60 5.57
C GLN A 158 -4.54 -20.27 6.06
N ARG A 159 -4.48 -20.05 7.37
CA ARG A 159 -3.85 -18.87 7.97
C ARG A 159 -2.36 -18.80 7.67
N SER A 160 -1.67 -19.93 7.77
CA SER A 160 -0.23 -20.02 7.48
C SER A 160 0.06 -19.67 6.02
N LEU A 161 -0.69 -20.26 5.07
CA LEU A 161 -0.60 -19.94 3.65
C LEU A 161 -0.85 -18.45 3.39
N MET A 162 -1.91 -17.89 3.98
CA MET A 162 -2.24 -16.48 3.85
C MET A 162 -1.09 -15.57 4.33
N LEU A 163 -0.49 -15.86 5.48
CA LEU A 163 0.64 -15.09 6.00
C LEU A 163 1.85 -15.15 5.06
N GLN A 164 2.14 -16.34 4.49
CA GLN A 164 3.21 -16.51 3.52
C GLN A 164 2.95 -15.69 2.25
N TYR A 165 1.73 -15.73 1.71
CA TYR A 165 1.37 -14.97 0.51
C TYR A 165 1.44 -13.46 0.71
N LEU A 166 1.11 -12.98 1.91
CA LEU A 166 1.10 -11.55 2.23
C LEU A 166 2.39 -11.04 2.85
N GLY A 167 3.38 -11.90 3.10
CA GLY A 167 4.64 -11.51 3.74
C GLY A 167 4.49 -11.00 5.18
N PHE A 168 3.39 -11.29 5.89
CA PHE A 168 3.25 -10.92 7.30
C PHE A 168 3.90 -11.99 8.18
N SER A 169 4.71 -11.55 9.15
CA SER A 169 5.41 -12.46 10.07
C SER A 169 4.50 -13.13 11.11
N SER A 170 3.28 -12.64 11.32
CA SER A 170 2.34 -13.22 12.26
C SER A 170 0.88 -12.84 11.98
N LEU A 171 -0.04 -13.69 12.46
CA LEU A 171 -1.49 -13.44 12.37
C LEU A 171 -1.89 -12.15 13.09
N LEU A 172 -1.23 -11.84 14.21
CA LEU A 172 -1.47 -10.61 14.96
C LEU A 172 -1.15 -9.37 14.12
N LYS A 173 -0.01 -9.35 13.42
CA LYS A 173 0.34 -8.21 12.54
C LYS A 173 -0.66 -8.04 11.41
N LEU A 174 -1.12 -9.15 10.81
CA LEU A 174 -2.16 -9.11 9.80
C LEU A 174 -3.49 -8.58 10.37
N LYS A 175 -3.90 -9.01 11.58
CA LYS A 175 -5.11 -8.49 12.25
C LYS A 175 -5.01 -6.99 12.53
N VAL A 176 -3.86 -6.51 13.02
CA VAL A 176 -3.59 -5.08 13.22
C VAL A 176 -3.70 -4.34 11.90
N PHE A 177 -3.10 -4.86 10.83
CA PHE A 177 -3.16 -4.28 9.49
C PHE A 177 -4.59 -4.16 8.95
N MET A 178 -5.39 -5.23 9.11
CA MET A 178 -6.78 -5.31 8.63
C MET A 178 -7.79 -4.63 9.56
N ALA A 179 -7.36 -4.03 10.67
CA ALA A 179 -8.25 -3.45 11.66
C ALA A 179 -9.07 -2.27 11.11
N ASP A 180 -10.33 -2.50 10.74
CA ASP A 180 -11.19 -1.46 10.15
C ASP A 180 -11.85 -0.58 11.23
N GLY A 181 -11.07 -0.12 12.23
CA GLY A 181 -11.56 0.69 13.36
C GLY A 181 -12.60 0.03 14.27
N ARG A 182 -13.05 -1.19 13.93
CA ARG A 182 -14.08 -1.98 14.64
C ARG A 182 -13.51 -3.15 15.45
N ILE A 183 -12.19 -3.24 15.60
CA ILE A 183 -11.55 -4.32 16.38
C ILE A 183 -11.58 -3.94 17.85
N PHE A 184 -12.74 -4.07 18.47
CA PHE A 184 -13.03 -4.46 19.87
C PHE A 184 -14.56 -4.54 19.99
N ARG A 185 -15.15 -5.63 19.50
CA ARG A 185 -16.44 -6.14 19.99
C ARG A 185 -16.34 -7.65 20.04
#